data_AF-A0A540X7F8-F1
#
_entry.id   AF-A0A540X7F8-F1
#
_cell.length_a   1.000
_cell.length_b   1.000
_cell.length_c   1.000
_cell.angle_alpha   90.00
_cell.angle_beta   90.00
_cell.angle_gamma   90.00
#
_symmetry.space_group_name_H-M   'P 1'
#
loop_
_entity.id
_entity.type
_entity.pdbx_description
1 polymer ?
#
loop_
_entity_poly.entity_id
_entity_poly.type
_entity_poly.pdbx_seq_one_letter_code
_entity_poly.pdbx_strand_id
1 'polypeptide(L)'
;MSRVFANGRSILHKGSGNTHTSAAPDVCKVPTPGGPVPTPFVNSAQDATLTHGSTSVTINGHPVALTDSELSTSSGDEQGTAGGLISSKSKGKMAWGSGSVDVKIEGKGVVRYLDVTLHNGNSFNTTFISNGGTGFAYGDDFEGLCLLCQKDADSHAVIERAEGSLDIANKILKNLREHEDAWAEANKRLTSRAAELERIQRQNPKINPSTLDARRAQITALERERDELGKHRRGSGGYMVGVMVCRNGEKFAAISAGETPPGFKAIAEVHGCKIVEEAATLEDFIAINPRCARVGAEATTKLEEQWEHTKKRIDAEEPGYRNEPGTCAGAKLIGKSGHVADSMTEIYFAPSGTESFNFKVFYRGPVDCSPSNSEGVWKPPSRALINERKREEHLEERAKMRRKSGETVLSCQTCQDTLFMARCDIEDQRCK
;
A
#
# COMPACT_ATOMS: atom_id res chain seq x y z
N MET A 1 3.05 -8.43 12.89
CA MET A 1 3.03 -7.86 14.25
C MET A 1 3.07 -8.98 15.27
N SER A 2 3.98 -8.92 16.25
CA SER A 2 4.10 -9.95 17.30
C SER A 2 2.84 -10.06 18.15
N ARG A 3 2.33 -11.30 18.33
CA ARG A 3 1.34 -11.66 19.35
C ARG A 3 1.99 -12.18 20.64
N VAL A 4 3.31 -12.04 20.75
CA VAL A 4 4.08 -12.44 21.92
C VAL A 4 4.41 -11.19 22.72
N PHE A 5 4.09 -11.22 24.02
CA PHE A 5 4.18 -10.08 24.90
C PHE A 5 5.15 -10.36 26.05
N ALA A 6 5.85 -9.32 26.46
CA ALA A 6 6.58 -9.27 27.73
C ALA A 6 6.09 -8.05 28.51
N ASN A 7 5.73 -8.24 29.78
CA ASN A 7 5.23 -7.17 30.65
C ASN A 7 4.06 -6.37 30.04
N GLY A 8 3.14 -7.05 29.35
CA GLY A 8 1.98 -6.41 28.71
C GLY A 8 2.30 -5.58 27.47
N ARG A 9 3.54 -5.59 26.97
CA ARG A 9 3.96 -4.89 25.74
C ARG A 9 4.45 -5.89 24.70
N SER A 10 4.17 -5.64 23.43
CA SER A 10 4.55 -6.57 22.34
C SER A 10 6.07 -6.61 22.21
N ILE A 11 6.62 -7.82 22.06
CA ILE A 11 8.06 -8.00 21.83
C ILE A 11 8.38 -7.61 20.38
N LEU A 12 9.42 -6.80 20.18
CA LEU A 12 9.91 -6.42 18.86
C LEU A 12 10.73 -7.53 18.22
N HIS A 13 10.56 -7.69 16.90
CA HIS A 13 11.39 -8.53 16.06
C HIS A 13 11.60 -7.83 14.71
N LYS A 14 12.55 -8.29 13.89
CA LYS A 14 12.90 -7.64 12.61
C LYS A 14 11.70 -7.35 11.68
N GLY A 15 10.75 -8.28 11.60
CA GLY A 15 9.49 -8.11 10.83
C GLY A 15 8.35 -7.37 11.55
N SER A 16 8.61 -6.64 12.63
CA SER A 16 7.55 -5.94 13.37
C SER A 16 6.97 -4.76 12.58
N GLY A 17 7.76 -4.15 11.69
CA GLY A 17 7.32 -3.10 10.78
C GLY A 17 7.16 -1.72 11.43
N ASN A 18 7.70 -1.50 12.64
CA ASN A 18 7.65 -0.19 13.26
C ASN A 18 8.73 0.75 12.70
N THR A 19 8.40 2.04 12.74
CA THR A 19 9.32 3.16 12.59
C THR A 19 9.48 3.83 13.96
N HIS A 20 10.70 3.87 14.45
CA HIS A 20 11.12 4.57 15.66
C HIS A 20 11.48 5.99 15.26
N THR A 21 10.70 6.97 15.72
CA THR A 21 11.01 8.38 15.55
C THR A 21 11.62 8.91 16.84
N SER A 22 12.56 9.84 16.74
CA SER A 22 13.08 10.56 17.89
C SER A 22 12.24 11.80 18.18
N ALA A 23 12.11 12.16 19.46
CA ALA A 23 11.75 13.54 19.81
C ALA A 23 12.80 14.49 19.22
N ALA A 24 12.52 15.78 19.07
CA ALA A 24 13.56 16.75 18.75
C ALA A 24 14.44 17.02 19.99
N PRO A 25 15.63 16.39 20.10
CA PRO A 25 16.79 17.11 20.62
C PRO A 25 18.11 16.79 19.87
N ASP A 26 18.09 16.15 18.69
CA ASP A 26 19.31 15.96 17.89
C ASP A 26 19.69 17.26 17.17
N VAL A 27 20.30 18.17 17.94
CA VAL A 27 20.80 19.44 17.43
C VAL A 27 22.11 19.18 16.68
N CYS A 28 22.08 19.20 15.36
CA CYS A 28 23.29 19.09 14.55
C CYS A 28 23.77 20.47 14.10
N LYS A 29 25.07 20.57 13.82
CA LYS A 29 25.69 21.76 13.27
C LYS A 29 25.44 21.80 11.76
N VAL A 30 24.58 22.71 11.31
CA VAL A 30 24.32 22.96 9.89
C VAL A 30 25.29 24.02 9.39
N PRO A 31 26.14 23.75 8.38
CA PRO A 31 27.02 24.77 7.81
C PRO A 31 26.21 25.91 7.18
N THR A 32 26.53 27.16 7.55
CA THR A 32 26.00 28.35 6.89
C THR A 32 27.14 29.31 6.54
N PRO A 33 26.94 30.30 5.63
CA PRO A 33 27.96 31.28 5.30
C PRO A 33 28.51 32.08 6.50
N GLY A 34 27.73 32.19 7.60
CA GLY A 34 28.12 32.87 8.84
C GLY A 34 28.72 31.96 9.93
N GLY A 35 28.94 30.67 9.63
CA GLY A 35 29.39 29.65 10.57
C GLY A 35 28.32 28.58 10.88
N PRO A 36 28.66 27.48 11.56
CA PRO A 36 27.71 26.40 11.82
C PRO A 36 26.58 26.83 12.78
N VAL A 37 25.32 26.61 12.39
CA VAL A 37 24.13 26.91 13.20
C VAL A 37 23.62 25.63 13.85
N PRO A 38 23.37 25.61 15.18
CA PRO A 38 22.73 24.48 15.84
C PRO A 38 21.26 24.36 15.41
N THR A 39 20.89 23.27 14.73
CA THR A 39 19.54 23.03 14.21
C THR A 39 19.00 21.70 14.72
N PRO A 40 17.80 21.64 15.34
CA PRO A 40 17.20 20.39 15.78
C PRO A 40 16.70 19.56 14.60
N PHE A 41 17.02 18.26 14.61
CA PHE A 41 16.53 17.28 13.66
C PHE A 41 15.65 16.22 14.33
N VAL A 42 14.78 15.62 13.52
CA VAL A 42 13.97 14.45 13.88
C VAL A 42 14.53 13.28 13.09
N ASN A 43 15.09 12.31 13.79
CA ASN A 43 15.59 11.07 13.19
C ASN A 43 14.53 9.96 13.23
N SER A 44 14.60 9.08 12.25
CA SER A 44 13.76 7.88 12.11
C SER A 44 14.62 6.64 11.84
N ALA A 45 14.22 5.50 12.41
CA ALA A 45 14.85 4.18 12.18
C ALA A 45 13.76 3.09 12.06
N GLN A 46 13.95 2.09 11.20
CA GLN A 46 12.93 1.06 10.93
C GLN A 46 13.34 -0.33 11.46
N ASP A 47 12.39 -1.09 12.02
CA ASP A 47 12.61 -2.47 12.52
C ASP A 47 13.22 -3.40 11.47
N ALA A 48 12.91 -3.17 10.19
CA ALA A 48 13.44 -3.95 9.07
C ALA A 48 14.98 -3.90 8.99
N THR A 49 15.61 -2.86 9.57
CA THR A 49 17.06 -2.68 9.64
C THR A 49 17.69 -3.29 10.89
N LEU A 50 16.96 -4.14 11.63
CA LEU A 50 17.47 -4.82 12.81
C LEU A 50 18.71 -5.66 12.47
N THR A 51 19.76 -5.38 13.23
CA THR A 51 21.05 -6.06 13.31
C THR A 51 21.28 -6.51 14.74
N HIS A 52 22.09 -7.56 14.92
CA HIS A 52 22.36 -8.16 16.24
C HIS A 52 21.08 -8.61 16.99
N GLY A 53 20.05 -9.04 16.26
CA GLY A 53 18.88 -9.72 16.84
C GLY A 53 19.23 -11.12 17.36
N SER A 54 18.29 -11.75 18.06
CA SER A 54 18.47 -13.10 18.60
C SER A 54 18.82 -14.12 17.53
N THR A 55 19.64 -15.09 17.89
CA THR A 55 20.11 -16.17 17.01
C THR A 55 19.36 -17.49 17.23
N SER A 56 18.90 -17.71 18.45
CA SER A 56 18.27 -18.96 18.91
C SER A 56 16.74 -18.92 18.94
N VAL A 57 16.16 -17.73 19.00
CA VAL A 57 14.70 -17.55 19.09
C VAL A 57 14.23 -16.66 17.95
N THR A 58 13.09 -17.03 17.35
CA THR A 58 12.39 -16.21 16.37
C THR A 58 10.95 -16.01 16.79
N ILE A 59 10.40 -14.82 16.55
CA ILE A 59 8.97 -14.56 16.62
C ILE A 59 8.48 -14.23 15.22
N ASN A 60 7.40 -14.89 14.77
CA ASN A 60 6.90 -14.77 13.40
C ASN A 60 7.98 -15.04 12.33
N GLY A 61 8.91 -15.97 12.57
CA GLY A 61 10.01 -16.28 11.65
C GLY A 61 11.12 -15.22 11.58
N HIS A 62 11.10 -14.20 12.44
CA HIS A 62 12.09 -13.14 12.48
C HIS A 62 12.89 -13.12 13.78
N PRO A 63 14.18 -12.75 13.75
CA PRO A 63 14.99 -12.58 14.94
C PRO A 63 14.41 -11.48 15.84
N VAL A 64 14.42 -11.74 17.15
CA VAL A 64 13.88 -10.88 18.20
C VAL A 64 14.89 -9.77 18.52
N ALA A 65 14.40 -8.55 18.74
CA ALA A 65 15.24 -7.46 19.22
C ALA A 65 15.55 -7.66 20.71
N LEU A 66 16.82 -7.62 21.06
CA LEU A 66 17.35 -7.74 22.43
C LEU A 66 17.96 -6.41 22.85
N THR A 67 18.21 -6.23 24.15
CA THR A 67 18.79 -5.00 24.71
C THR A 67 20.15 -4.58 24.14
N ASP A 68 20.86 -5.44 23.42
CA ASP A 68 22.10 -5.11 22.70
C ASP A 68 21.96 -5.15 21.18
N SER A 69 20.73 -5.29 20.67
CA SER A 69 20.42 -5.18 19.25
C SER A 69 20.43 -3.72 18.79
N GLU A 70 20.57 -3.53 17.48
CA GLU A 70 20.69 -2.21 16.87
C GLU A 70 19.90 -2.14 15.56
N LEU A 71 19.32 -1.00 15.24
CA LEU A 71 18.87 -0.65 13.90
C LEU A 71 20.02 0.03 13.18
N SER A 72 20.46 -0.54 12.05
CA SER A 72 21.70 -0.14 11.39
C SER A 72 21.70 1.30 10.87
N THR A 73 20.51 1.88 10.66
CA THR A 73 20.36 3.19 10.05
C THR A 73 19.30 4.01 10.80
N SER A 74 19.71 5.19 11.25
CA SER A 74 18.86 6.27 11.72
C SER A 74 19.10 7.49 10.81
N SER A 75 18.04 8.00 10.18
CA SER A 75 18.09 9.05 9.13
C SER A 75 17.22 10.25 9.50
N GLY A 76 17.52 11.44 8.97
CA GLY A 76 16.79 12.69 9.26
C GLY A 76 17.68 13.88 9.65
N ASP A 77 18.98 13.66 9.86
CA ASP A 77 20.00 14.63 10.28
C ASP A 77 20.97 15.03 9.15
N GLU A 78 20.67 14.67 7.89
CA GLU A 78 21.63 14.77 6.78
C GLU A 78 22.08 16.20 6.44
N GLN A 79 21.30 17.21 6.84
CA GLN A 79 21.64 18.62 6.65
C GLN A 79 22.69 19.11 7.66
N GLY A 80 22.88 18.39 8.77
CA GLY A 80 23.87 18.67 9.80
C GLY A 80 25.25 18.07 9.51
N THR A 81 25.82 18.36 8.34
CA THR A 81 27.06 17.71 7.86
C THR A 81 28.31 17.96 8.71
N ALA A 82 28.25 18.89 9.68
CA ALA A 82 29.29 19.09 10.69
C ALA A 82 29.05 18.29 12.00
N GLY A 83 28.06 17.39 12.00
CA GLY A 83 27.75 16.43 13.06
C GLY A 83 26.90 16.98 14.21
N GLY A 84 26.39 16.07 15.06
CA GLY A 84 25.66 16.41 16.28
C GLY A 84 26.46 17.30 17.25
N LEU A 85 25.79 18.20 17.97
CA LEU A 85 26.40 19.17 18.89
C LEU A 85 27.31 18.51 19.95
N ILE A 86 26.93 17.32 20.40
CA ILE A 86 27.66 16.51 21.39
C ILE A 86 28.39 15.33 20.73
N SER A 87 27.78 14.65 19.75
CA SER A 87 28.29 13.39 19.20
C SER A 87 29.28 13.54 18.04
N SER A 88 29.28 14.69 17.34
CA SER A 88 30.00 14.93 16.07
C SER A 88 29.75 13.86 14.99
N LYS A 89 28.63 13.13 15.05
CA LYS A 89 28.23 12.12 14.06
C LYS A 89 27.07 12.62 13.20
N SER A 90 27.00 12.13 11.97
CA SER A 90 25.89 12.29 11.01
C SER A 90 25.52 10.90 10.50
N LYS A 91 24.23 10.51 10.50
CA LYS A 91 23.76 9.15 10.18
C LYS A 91 24.35 8.04 11.05
N GLY A 92 23.76 7.85 12.23
CA GLY A 92 24.15 6.79 13.16
C GLY A 92 23.24 5.57 13.13
N LYS A 93 23.49 4.68 14.08
CA LYS A 93 22.60 3.57 14.45
C LYS A 93 21.57 4.03 15.48
N MET A 94 20.49 3.28 15.60
CA MET A 94 19.58 3.38 16.74
C MET A 94 19.73 2.12 17.61
N ALA A 95 19.77 2.29 18.93
CA ALA A 95 19.82 1.20 19.90
C ALA A 95 18.73 1.39 20.97
N TRP A 96 18.47 0.37 21.78
CA TRP A 96 17.51 0.45 22.88
C TRP A 96 18.21 0.70 24.22
N GLY A 97 17.73 1.69 24.97
CA GLY A 97 18.18 1.99 26.33
C GLY A 97 17.43 1.20 27.41
N SER A 98 16.35 0.50 27.05
CA SER A 98 15.61 -0.38 27.96
C SER A 98 15.12 -1.64 27.26
N GLY A 99 14.77 -2.64 28.05
CA GLY A 99 14.13 -3.88 27.61
C GLY A 99 13.37 -4.50 28.79
N SER A 100 12.78 -5.67 28.55
CA SER A 100 12.18 -6.46 29.63
C SER A 100 13.21 -6.87 30.68
N VAL A 101 12.83 -6.75 31.96
CA VAL A 101 13.69 -7.09 33.10
C VAL A 101 13.59 -8.56 33.51
N ASP A 102 12.48 -9.21 33.16
CA ASP A 102 12.09 -10.56 33.56
C ASP A 102 12.00 -11.55 32.37
N VAL A 103 11.59 -11.08 31.18
CA VAL A 103 11.60 -11.90 29.96
C VAL A 103 12.92 -11.69 29.23
N LYS A 104 13.74 -12.75 29.23
CA LYS A 104 15.06 -12.74 28.62
C LYS A 104 15.20 -13.83 27.55
N ILE A 105 15.83 -13.47 26.45
CA ILE A 105 16.27 -14.37 25.39
C ILE A 105 17.79 -14.24 25.32
N GLU A 106 18.50 -15.38 25.29
CA GLU A 106 19.98 -15.40 25.25
C GLU A 106 20.63 -14.63 26.42
N GLY A 107 19.96 -14.64 27.58
CA GLY A 107 20.40 -13.91 28.77
C GLY A 107 20.15 -12.39 28.74
N LYS A 108 19.57 -11.87 27.65
CA LYS A 108 19.35 -10.44 27.42
C LYS A 108 17.86 -10.11 27.47
N GLY A 109 17.51 -8.93 27.95
CA GLY A 109 16.12 -8.49 27.98
C GLY A 109 15.56 -8.38 26.58
N VAL A 110 14.33 -8.83 26.37
CA VAL A 110 13.64 -8.62 25.09
C VAL A 110 13.20 -7.17 24.96
N VAL A 111 13.41 -6.57 23.79
CA VAL A 111 12.94 -5.23 23.49
C VAL A 111 11.44 -5.28 23.21
N ARG A 112 10.70 -4.33 23.79
CA ARG A 112 9.24 -4.23 23.69
C ARG A 112 8.82 -2.91 23.08
N TYR A 113 7.59 -2.87 22.60
CA TYR A 113 6.96 -1.63 22.14
C TYR A 113 6.96 -0.60 23.28
N LEU A 114 7.39 0.62 22.98
CA LEU A 114 7.65 1.74 23.91
C LEU A 114 8.85 1.56 24.86
N ASP A 115 9.75 0.61 24.60
CA ASP A 115 11.08 0.66 25.22
C ASP A 115 11.89 1.84 24.68
N VAL A 116 12.76 2.38 25.54
CA VAL A 116 13.49 3.63 25.31
C VAL A 116 14.46 3.48 24.15
N THR A 117 14.47 4.46 23.25
CA THR A 117 15.34 4.48 22.07
C THR A 117 16.49 5.48 22.24
N LEU A 118 17.61 5.17 21.61
CA LEU A 118 18.84 5.97 21.57
C LEU A 118 19.24 6.14 20.11
N HIS A 119 18.80 7.21 19.48
CA HIS A 119 19.20 7.53 18.10
C HIS A 119 20.59 8.17 18.05
N ASN A 120 21.40 7.77 17.07
CA ASN A 120 22.71 8.34 16.78
C ASN A 120 23.69 8.35 17.97
N GLY A 121 23.48 7.49 18.97
CA GLY A 121 24.28 7.45 20.20
C GLY A 121 24.07 8.66 21.13
N ASN A 122 22.98 9.41 20.96
CA ASN A 122 22.59 10.51 21.84
C ASN A 122 21.83 10.00 23.09
N SER A 123 21.66 10.84 24.11
CA SER A 123 20.89 10.52 25.32
C SER A 123 19.42 10.21 25.02
N PHE A 124 18.76 9.48 25.94
CA PHE A 124 17.37 9.03 25.88
C PHE A 124 16.42 9.98 25.12
N ASN A 125 15.90 9.56 23.97
CA ASN A 125 14.99 10.38 23.15
C ASN A 125 13.78 9.59 22.65
N THR A 126 13.01 9.02 23.59
CA THR A 126 11.78 8.29 23.28
C THR A 126 10.63 9.25 22.93
N THR A 127 10.20 9.36 21.67
CA THR A 127 8.80 9.68 21.33
C THR A 127 8.36 9.13 19.98
N PHE A 128 7.22 8.43 19.97
CA PHE A 128 6.48 7.89 18.81
C PHE A 128 7.17 6.72 18.09
N ILE A 129 6.77 5.51 18.47
CA ILE A 129 6.92 4.33 17.62
C ILE A 129 5.68 4.29 16.72
N SER A 130 5.84 4.69 15.45
CA SER A 130 4.79 4.52 14.46
C SER A 130 4.79 3.07 14.01
N ASN A 131 3.63 2.42 13.99
CA ASN A 131 3.52 1.00 13.65
C ASN A 131 3.68 0.72 12.13
N GLY A 132 4.21 1.69 11.36
CA GLY A 132 4.51 1.65 9.93
C GLY A 132 3.33 1.47 8.97
N GLY A 133 2.19 0.97 9.47
CA GLY A 133 0.96 0.73 8.74
C GLY A 133 -0.06 1.85 8.89
N THR A 134 -0.90 2.02 7.87
CA THR A 134 -1.94 3.07 7.81
C THR A 134 -3.25 2.67 8.48
N GLY A 135 -3.34 1.43 8.95
CA GLY A 135 -4.60 0.82 9.41
C GLY A 135 -5.33 0.04 8.31
N PHE A 136 -4.87 0.10 7.05
CA PHE A 136 -5.37 -0.74 5.96
C PHE A 136 -4.58 -2.05 5.84
N ALA A 137 -5.31 -3.12 5.57
CA ALA A 137 -4.79 -4.44 5.26
C ALA A 137 -5.66 -5.12 4.19
N TYR A 138 -5.10 -6.13 3.55
CA TYR A 138 -5.75 -6.92 2.50
C TYR A 138 -5.58 -8.41 2.77
N GLY A 139 -6.61 -9.20 2.44
CA GLY A 139 -6.58 -10.66 2.63
C GLY A 139 -6.88 -11.12 4.05
N ASP A 140 -7.21 -10.22 4.96
CA ASP A 140 -7.70 -10.47 6.32
C ASP A 140 -9.23 -10.24 6.48
N ASP A 141 -9.91 -10.01 5.36
CA ASP A 141 -11.33 -9.61 5.31
C ASP A 141 -12.31 -10.81 5.25
N PHE A 142 -11.99 -11.93 5.91
CA PHE A 142 -12.84 -13.13 5.95
C PHE A 142 -13.33 -13.46 7.35
N GLU A 143 -14.50 -14.10 7.41
CA GLU A 143 -15.17 -14.50 8.66
C GLU A 143 -14.61 -15.80 9.22
N GLY A 144 -14.40 -15.85 10.54
CA GLY A 144 -13.93 -17.04 11.24
C GLY A 144 -12.50 -17.45 10.90
N LEU A 145 -12.26 -18.77 10.94
CA LEU A 145 -10.96 -19.37 10.62
C LEU A 145 -10.83 -19.64 9.12
N CYS A 146 -9.62 -19.51 8.60
CA CYS A 146 -9.35 -19.80 7.20
C CYS A 146 -9.73 -21.25 6.85
N LEU A 147 -10.55 -21.42 5.83
CA LEU A 147 -11.02 -22.74 5.38
C LEU A 147 -9.88 -23.70 4.97
N LEU A 148 -8.72 -23.17 4.58
CA LEU A 148 -7.55 -23.96 4.16
C LEU A 148 -6.57 -24.25 5.31
N CYS A 149 -6.12 -23.22 6.02
CA CYS A 149 -5.05 -23.37 7.02
C CYS A 149 -5.54 -23.35 8.48
N GLN A 150 -6.82 -23.06 8.71
CA GLN A 150 -7.46 -22.94 10.03
C GLN A 150 -6.80 -21.89 10.94
N LYS A 151 -6.03 -20.95 10.37
CA LYS A 151 -5.49 -19.78 11.07
C LYS A 151 -6.47 -18.61 10.96
N ASP A 152 -6.28 -17.64 11.85
CA ASP A 152 -7.03 -16.38 11.85
C ASP A 152 -6.72 -15.50 10.63
N ALA A 153 -7.60 -14.52 10.39
CA ALA A 153 -7.46 -13.62 9.25
C ALA A 153 -6.21 -12.73 9.31
N ASP A 154 -5.80 -12.31 10.51
CA ASP A 154 -4.56 -11.57 10.74
C ASP A 154 -3.32 -12.26 10.16
N SER A 155 -3.30 -13.60 10.09
CA SER A 155 -2.17 -14.36 9.52
C SER A 155 -2.05 -14.26 7.99
N HIS A 156 -3.08 -13.77 7.31
CA HIS A 156 -3.15 -13.63 5.85
C HIS A 156 -2.90 -12.18 5.38
N ALA A 157 -3.02 -11.23 6.31
CA ALA A 157 -2.97 -9.80 6.07
C ALA A 157 -1.73 -9.36 5.26
N VAL A 158 -1.96 -8.51 4.25
CA VAL A 158 -0.96 -7.69 3.59
C VAL A 158 -1.16 -6.26 4.06
N ILE A 159 -0.19 -5.70 4.77
CA ILE A 159 -0.33 -4.39 5.41
C ILE A 159 0.00 -3.27 4.42
N GLU A 160 -0.86 -2.27 4.32
CA GLU A 160 -0.51 -1.02 3.64
C GLU A 160 0.54 -0.28 4.46
N ARG A 161 1.65 0.09 3.81
CA ARG A 161 2.71 0.89 4.43
C ARG A 161 2.76 2.27 3.81
N ALA A 162 2.85 3.29 4.67
CA ALA A 162 2.99 4.68 4.26
C ALA A 162 4.27 4.87 3.42
N GLU A 163 5.39 4.37 3.93
CA GLU A 163 6.64 4.22 3.19
C GLU A 163 6.62 2.86 2.47
N GLY A 164 6.57 2.88 1.14
CA GLY A 164 6.44 1.66 0.32
C GLY A 164 5.23 1.73 -0.61
N SER A 165 4.28 0.82 -0.42
CA SER A 165 3.13 0.64 -1.32
C SER A 165 2.31 1.92 -1.51
N LEU A 166 2.02 2.66 -0.43
CA LEU A 166 1.17 3.85 -0.50
C LEU A 166 1.88 5.04 -1.15
N ASP A 167 3.14 5.32 -0.79
CA ASP A 167 3.94 6.38 -1.42
C ASP A 167 4.08 6.16 -2.93
N ILE A 168 4.38 4.93 -3.36
CA ILE A 168 4.49 4.59 -4.78
C ILE A 168 3.13 4.75 -5.48
N ALA A 169 2.04 4.26 -4.88
CA ALA A 169 0.69 4.43 -5.44
C ALA A 169 0.35 5.91 -5.62
N ASN A 170 0.57 6.75 -4.61
CA ASN A 170 0.31 8.19 -4.68
C ASN A 170 1.13 8.88 -5.79
N LYS A 171 2.39 8.51 -5.97
CA LYS A 171 3.24 9.03 -7.05
C LYS A 171 2.74 8.62 -8.43
N ILE A 172 2.32 7.36 -8.61
CA ILE A 172 1.70 6.88 -9.84
C ILE A 172 0.41 7.68 -10.13
N LEU A 173 -0.47 7.82 -9.14
CA LEU A 173 -1.73 8.55 -9.29
C LEU A 173 -1.54 10.03 -9.63
N LYS A 174 -0.54 10.67 -9.02
CA LYS A 174 -0.18 12.05 -9.35
C LYS A 174 0.19 12.18 -10.84
N ASN A 175 1.08 11.33 -11.32
CA ASN A 175 1.53 11.35 -12.71
C ASN A 175 0.42 10.94 -13.69
N LEU A 176 -0.47 10.03 -13.30
CA LEU A 176 -1.66 9.70 -14.08
C LEU A 176 -2.58 10.91 -14.23
N ARG A 177 -2.80 11.66 -13.14
CA ARG A 177 -3.61 12.87 -13.19
C ARG A 177 -2.98 13.92 -14.10
N GLU A 178 -1.67 14.14 -13.99
CA GLU A 178 -0.94 15.05 -14.89
C GLU A 178 -1.06 14.63 -16.36
N HIS A 179 -1.02 13.32 -16.64
CA HIS A 179 -1.21 12.78 -17.98
C HIS A 179 -2.64 12.99 -18.51
N GLU A 180 -3.65 12.76 -17.68
CA GLU A 180 -5.07 13.02 -18.01
C GLU A 180 -5.34 14.52 -18.23
N ASP A 181 -4.75 15.39 -17.40
CA ASP A 181 -4.87 16.85 -17.54
C ASP A 181 -4.24 17.33 -18.86
N ALA A 182 -3.08 16.78 -19.24
CA ALA A 182 -2.43 17.06 -20.51
C ALA A 182 -3.30 16.63 -21.70
N TRP A 183 -3.91 15.44 -21.63
CA TRP A 183 -4.82 14.95 -22.65
C TRP A 183 -6.07 15.83 -22.75
N ALA A 184 -6.66 16.20 -21.61
CA ALA A 184 -7.86 17.04 -21.56
C ALA A 184 -7.61 18.42 -22.20
N GLU A 185 -6.44 19.03 -21.94
CA GLU A 185 -6.05 20.30 -22.54
C GLU A 185 -5.78 20.16 -24.05
N ALA A 186 -5.13 19.09 -24.49
CA ALA A 186 -4.95 18.81 -25.92
C ALA A 186 -6.30 18.62 -26.64
N ASN A 187 -7.22 17.86 -26.04
CA ASN A 187 -8.56 17.63 -26.59
C ASN A 187 -9.42 18.91 -26.59
N LYS A 188 -9.30 19.77 -25.58
CA LYS A 188 -9.96 21.09 -25.52
C LYS A 188 -9.45 22.01 -26.64
N ARG A 189 -8.14 22.03 -26.89
CA ARG A 189 -7.54 22.78 -28.00
C ARG A 189 -8.04 22.29 -29.36
N LEU A 190 -8.07 20.97 -29.56
CA LEU A 190 -8.60 20.35 -30.78
C LEU A 190 -10.06 20.70 -31.02
N THR A 191 -10.94 20.45 -30.04
CA THR A 191 -12.38 20.73 -30.13
C THR A 191 -12.67 22.20 -30.38
N SER A 192 -11.93 23.11 -29.72
CA SER A 192 -12.06 24.55 -29.94
C SER A 192 -11.69 24.96 -31.37
N ARG A 193 -10.61 24.41 -31.93
CA ARG A 193 -10.18 24.70 -33.32
C ARG A 193 -11.11 24.09 -34.36
N ALA A 194 -11.62 22.89 -34.12
CA ALA A 194 -12.62 22.26 -34.97
C ALA A 194 -13.92 23.08 -35.02
N ALA A 195 -14.43 23.52 -33.86
CA ALA A 195 -15.61 24.38 -33.78
C ALA A 195 -15.40 25.75 -34.43
N GLU A 196 -14.21 26.35 -34.29
CA GLU A 196 -13.85 27.59 -34.98
C GLU A 196 -13.90 27.42 -36.50
N LEU A 197 -13.34 26.33 -37.02
CA LEU A 197 -13.36 26.04 -38.46
C LEU A 197 -14.78 25.89 -38.99
N GLU A 198 -15.63 25.11 -38.30
CA GLU A 198 -17.03 24.96 -38.66
C GLU A 198 -17.79 26.29 -38.67
N ARG A 199 -17.54 27.16 -37.68
CA ARG A 199 -18.16 28.48 -37.61
C ARG A 199 -17.73 29.36 -38.79
N ILE A 200 -16.45 29.36 -39.13
CA ILE A 200 -15.92 30.14 -40.26
C ILE A 200 -16.53 29.64 -41.58
N GLN A 201 -16.63 28.33 -41.78
CA GLN A 201 -17.25 27.76 -42.98
C GLN A 201 -18.73 28.10 -43.09
N ARG A 202 -19.46 28.14 -41.96
CA ARG A 202 -20.86 28.59 -41.91
C ARG A 202 -21.01 30.08 -42.25
N GLN A 203 -20.10 30.93 -41.76
CA GLN A 203 -20.15 32.38 -41.99
C GLN A 203 -19.64 32.80 -43.37
N ASN A 204 -18.67 32.08 -43.93
CA ASN A 204 -18.09 32.35 -45.23
C ASN A 204 -17.94 31.06 -46.06
N PRO A 205 -18.98 30.68 -46.83
CA PRO A 205 -18.97 29.48 -47.67
C PRO A 205 -17.92 29.52 -48.80
N LYS A 206 -17.41 30.71 -49.16
CA LYS A 206 -16.41 30.91 -50.22
C LYS A 206 -15.01 31.20 -49.67
N ILE A 207 -14.69 30.68 -48.48
CA ILE A 207 -13.34 30.80 -47.91
C ILE A 207 -12.27 30.31 -48.90
N ASN A 208 -11.13 31.02 -48.95
CA ASN A 208 -10.00 30.67 -49.80
C ASN A 208 -9.52 29.23 -49.49
N PRO A 209 -9.41 28.33 -50.49
CA PRO A 209 -8.97 26.95 -50.31
C PRO A 209 -7.65 26.82 -49.53
N SER A 210 -6.65 27.67 -49.81
CA SER A 210 -5.36 27.63 -49.11
C SER A 210 -5.48 27.90 -47.60
N THR A 211 -6.40 28.77 -47.20
CA THR A 211 -6.68 29.07 -45.79
C THR A 211 -7.44 27.92 -45.12
N LEU A 212 -8.35 27.28 -45.85
CA LEU A 212 -9.08 26.10 -45.38
C LEU A 212 -8.11 24.94 -45.13
N ASP A 213 -7.20 24.69 -46.06
CA ASP A 213 -6.20 23.61 -45.96
C ASP A 213 -5.22 23.85 -44.81
N ALA A 214 -4.75 25.09 -44.62
CA ALA A 214 -3.89 25.45 -43.49
C ALA A 214 -4.58 25.19 -42.13
N ARG A 215 -5.87 25.51 -42.00
CA ARG A 215 -6.64 25.24 -40.77
C ARG A 215 -6.89 23.76 -40.55
N ARG A 216 -7.18 23.00 -41.62
CA ARG A 216 -7.29 21.53 -41.54
C ARG A 216 -5.97 20.89 -41.10
N ALA A 217 -4.85 21.35 -41.64
CA ALA A 217 -3.53 20.87 -41.23
C ALA A 217 -3.24 21.14 -39.74
N GLN A 218 -3.67 22.29 -39.21
CA GLN A 218 -3.58 22.57 -37.77
C GLN A 218 -4.44 21.62 -36.92
N ILE A 219 -5.66 21.30 -37.36
CA ILE A 219 -6.52 20.32 -36.68
C ILE A 219 -5.86 18.95 -36.69
N THR A 220 -5.34 18.48 -37.83
CA THR A 220 -4.63 17.20 -37.92
C THR A 220 -3.38 17.15 -37.03
N ALA A 221 -2.65 18.27 -36.89
CA ALA A 221 -1.53 18.34 -35.95
C ALA A 221 -1.97 18.22 -34.49
N LEU A 222 -3.08 18.86 -34.11
CA LEU A 222 -3.66 18.75 -32.76
C LEU A 222 -4.27 17.37 -32.49
N GLU A 223 -4.85 16.73 -33.51
CA GLU A 223 -5.29 15.33 -33.42
C GLU A 223 -4.12 14.41 -33.11
N ARG A 224 -2.98 14.61 -33.80
CA ARG A 224 -1.75 13.86 -33.54
C ARG A 224 -1.20 14.12 -32.13
N GLU A 225 -1.14 15.36 -31.67
CA GLU A 225 -0.70 15.70 -30.31
C GLU A 225 -1.56 14.99 -29.24
N ARG A 226 -2.89 15.01 -29.41
CA ARG A 226 -3.81 14.28 -28.53
C ARG A 226 -3.59 12.76 -28.61
N ASP A 227 -3.44 12.22 -29.81
CA ASP A 227 -3.32 10.78 -30.03
C ASP A 227 -1.98 10.21 -29.52
N GLU A 228 -0.92 11.02 -29.46
CA GLU A 228 0.36 10.70 -28.83
C GLU A 228 0.24 10.51 -27.31
N LEU A 229 -0.74 11.18 -26.67
CA LEU A 229 -1.14 10.96 -25.27
C LEU A 229 -2.08 9.76 -25.11
N GLY A 230 -2.38 9.06 -26.21
CA GLY A 230 -3.18 7.85 -26.24
C GLY A 230 -4.66 8.07 -26.55
N LYS A 231 -5.29 7.00 -27.04
CA LYS A 231 -6.73 6.98 -27.32
C LYS A 231 -7.47 6.74 -26.01
N HIS A 232 -8.09 7.77 -25.46
CA HIS A 232 -8.89 7.64 -24.24
C HIS A 232 -9.99 6.57 -24.43
N ARG A 233 -9.97 5.51 -23.62
CA ARG A 233 -11.05 4.50 -23.65
C ARG A 233 -12.29 5.05 -22.96
N ARG A 234 -13.45 4.79 -23.59
CA ARG A 234 -14.79 5.31 -23.25
C ARG A 234 -15.27 4.96 -21.84
N GLY A 235 -16.04 5.90 -21.26
CA GLY A 235 -17.16 5.61 -20.37
C GLY A 235 -16.92 5.84 -18.88
N SER A 236 -16.68 7.08 -18.45
CA SER A 236 -17.05 7.65 -17.13
C SER A 236 -16.90 6.77 -15.87
N GLY A 237 -15.96 5.83 -15.82
CA GLY A 237 -15.80 4.92 -14.70
C GLY A 237 -14.36 4.93 -14.24
N GLY A 238 -14.12 5.30 -12.99
CA GLY A 238 -12.82 5.08 -12.38
C GLY A 238 -12.46 3.60 -12.25
N TYR A 239 -11.19 3.32 -12.01
CA TYR A 239 -10.61 2.00 -11.87
C TYR A 239 -9.78 1.90 -10.59
N MET A 240 -9.55 0.67 -10.11
CA MET A 240 -8.63 0.43 -8.99
C MET A 240 -7.20 0.39 -9.51
N VAL A 241 -6.31 1.13 -8.87
CA VAL A 241 -4.86 1.05 -9.04
C VAL A 241 -4.29 0.35 -7.82
N GLY A 242 -3.63 -0.79 -8.04
CA GLY A 242 -2.94 -1.54 -7.01
C GLY A 242 -1.42 -1.38 -7.13
N VAL A 243 -0.75 -1.25 -6.00
CA VAL A 243 0.72 -1.32 -5.90
C VAL A 243 1.09 -2.30 -4.80
N MET A 244 2.04 -3.19 -5.10
CA MET A 244 2.58 -4.16 -4.17
C MET A 244 4.11 -4.04 -4.11
N VAL A 245 4.68 -4.09 -2.91
CA VAL A 245 6.11 -4.35 -2.71
C VAL A 245 6.25 -5.75 -2.15
N CYS A 246 7.04 -6.58 -2.81
CA CYS A 246 7.26 -7.96 -2.38
C CYS A 246 8.35 -8.04 -1.29
N ARG A 247 8.48 -9.22 -0.67
CA ARG A 247 9.50 -9.49 0.37
C ARG A 247 10.96 -9.27 -0.09
N ASN A 248 11.23 -9.35 -1.39
CA ASN A 248 12.55 -9.09 -1.95
C ASN A 248 12.77 -7.59 -2.28
N GLY A 249 11.78 -6.73 -2.02
CA GLY A 249 11.83 -5.30 -2.33
C GLY A 249 11.44 -4.94 -3.76
N GLU A 250 11.08 -5.91 -4.60
CA GLU A 250 10.59 -5.63 -5.96
C GLU A 250 9.16 -5.05 -5.91
N LYS A 251 8.89 -4.14 -6.84
CA LYS A 251 7.65 -3.37 -6.89
C LYS A 251 6.81 -3.83 -8.07
N PHE A 252 5.51 -3.94 -7.84
CA PHE A 252 4.54 -4.35 -8.84
C PHE A 252 3.38 -3.38 -8.85
N ALA A 253 2.82 -3.15 -10.03
CA ALA A 253 1.61 -2.34 -10.19
C ALA A 253 0.60 -3.08 -11.06
N ALA A 254 -0.67 -2.94 -10.73
CA ALA A 254 -1.77 -3.55 -11.47
C ALA A 254 -2.99 -2.63 -11.44
N ILE A 255 -3.96 -2.93 -12.30
CA ILE A 255 -5.26 -2.26 -12.31
C ILE A 255 -6.39 -3.29 -12.33
N SER A 256 -7.56 -2.91 -11.81
CA SER A 256 -8.79 -3.69 -12.01
C SER A 256 -9.16 -3.75 -13.50
N ALA A 257 -9.76 -4.87 -13.92
CA ALA A 257 -9.98 -5.26 -15.32
C ALA A 257 -10.54 -4.20 -16.30
N GLY A 258 -10.26 -4.47 -17.59
CA GLY A 258 -10.90 -3.90 -18.77
C GLY A 258 -9.89 -3.51 -19.86
N GLU A 259 -9.00 -2.59 -19.53
CA GLU A 259 -7.85 -2.16 -20.34
C GLU A 259 -6.89 -1.33 -19.49
N THR A 260 -5.60 -1.41 -19.78
CA THR A 260 -4.59 -0.54 -19.20
C THR A 260 -4.79 0.91 -19.65
N PRO A 261 -5.06 1.87 -18.75
CA PRO A 261 -5.20 3.27 -19.12
C PRO A 261 -3.97 3.75 -19.89
N PRO A 262 -4.14 4.61 -20.89
CA PRO A 262 -3.01 5.24 -21.57
C PRO A 262 -2.02 5.84 -20.57
N GLY A 263 -0.73 5.61 -20.80
CA GLY A 263 0.34 6.13 -19.94
C GLY A 263 0.56 5.33 -18.63
N PHE A 264 -0.39 4.53 -18.14
CA PHE A 264 -0.25 3.81 -16.85
C PHE A 264 1.03 2.98 -16.77
N LYS A 265 1.28 2.15 -17.78
CA LYS A 265 2.46 1.28 -17.83
C LYS A 265 3.75 2.07 -17.74
N ALA A 266 3.93 3.06 -18.61
CA ALA A 266 5.11 3.91 -18.63
C ALA A 266 5.29 4.68 -17.30
N ILE A 267 4.19 5.19 -16.73
CA ILE A 267 4.21 5.91 -15.45
C ILE A 267 4.63 4.99 -14.30
N ALA A 268 4.07 3.79 -14.22
CA ALA A 268 4.40 2.83 -13.18
C ALA A 268 5.85 2.31 -13.32
N GLU A 269 6.34 2.11 -14.54
CA GLU A 269 7.73 1.76 -14.82
C GLU A 269 8.72 2.85 -14.37
N VAL A 270 8.38 4.14 -14.51
CA VAL A 270 9.18 5.26 -13.97
C VAL A 270 9.35 5.18 -12.45
N HIS A 271 8.37 4.63 -11.74
CA HIS A 271 8.45 4.40 -10.28
C HIS A 271 9.04 3.03 -9.89
N GLY A 272 9.57 2.29 -10.88
CA GLY A 272 10.25 1.02 -10.72
C GLY A 272 9.32 -0.18 -10.58
N CYS A 273 8.05 -0.06 -10.99
CA CYS A 273 7.08 -1.15 -10.89
C CYS A 273 7.09 -2.04 -12.13
N LYS A 274 7.06 -3.36 -11.91
CA LYS A 274 6.68 -4.36 -12.92
C LYS A 274 5.16 -4.41 -13.05
N ILE A 275 4.63 -4.40 -14.27
CA ILE A 275 3.18 -4.38 -14.48
C ILE A 275 2.61 -5.80 -14.53
N VAL A 276 1.52 -6.03 -13.79
CA VAL A 276 0.76 -7.28 -13.81
C VAL A 276 -0.59 -7.02 -14.49
N GLU A 277 -0.66 -7.31 -15.78
CA GLU A 277 -1.84 -7.00 -16.62
C GLU A 277 -2.90 -8.10 -16.57
N GLU A 278 -2.46 -9.35 -16.65
CA GLU A 278 -3.30 -10.54 -16.67
C GLU A 278 -4.07 -10.74 -15.36
N ALA A 279 -5.32 -11.19 -15.47
CA ALA A 279 -6.07 -11.67 -14.32
C ALA A 279 -5.36 -12.89 -13.72
N ALA A 280 -5.39 -13.00 -12.39
CA ALA A 280 -4.96 -14.23 -11.74
C ALA A 280 -6.02 -15.31 -11.94
N THR A 281 -5.60 -16.53 -12.28
CA THR A 281 -6.51 -17.67 -12.42
C THR A 281 -6.58 -18.48 -11.12
N LEU A 282 -7.51 -19.42 -11.09
CA LEU A 282 -7.60 -20.42 -10.03
C LEU A 282 -6.28 -21.20 -9.89
N GLU A 283 -5.68 -21.57 -11.01
CA GLU A 283 -4.40 -22.28 -11.06
C GLU A 283 -3.25 -21.42 -10.52
N ASP A 284 -3.26 -20.12 -10.77
CA ASP A 284 -2.27 -19.20 -10.17
C ASP A 284 -2.41 -19.19 -8.63
N PHE A 285 -3.64 -19.17 -8.10
CA PHE A 285 -3.91 -19.24 -6.66
C PHE A 285 -3.52 -20.58 -6.03
N ILE A 286 -3.78 -21.69 -6.72
CA ILE A 286 -3.33 -23.03 -6.32
C ILE A 286 -1.79 -23.08 -6.30
N ALA A 287 -1.14 -22.55 -7.33
CA ALA A 287 0.31 -22.60 -7.50
C ALA A 287 1.07 -21.80 -6.43
N ILE A 288 0.53 -20.66 -5.98
CA ILE A 288 1.18 -19.84 -4.95
C ILE A 288 0.91 -20.35 -3.52
N ASN A 289 -0.15 -21.14 -3.30
CA ASN A 289 -0.51 -21.63 -1.99
C ASN A 289 0.28 -22.90 -1.60
N PRO A 290 1.16 -22.85 -0.57
CA PRO A 290 1.97 -24.01 -0.16
C PRO A 290 1.14 -25.21 0.32
N ARG A 291 -0.09 -24.99 0.80
CA ARG A 291 -0.99 -26.06 1.27
C ARG A 291 -1.45 -26.94 0.12
N CYS A 292 -1.69 -26.37 -1.06
CA CYS A 292 -2.08 -27.14 -2.24
C CYS A 292 -0.96 -28.11 -2.66
N ALA A 293 0.31 -27.72 -2.49
CA ALA A 293 1.44 -28.61 -2.71
C ALA A 293 1.65 -29.66 -1.59
N ARG A 294 1.42 -29.28 -0.32
CA ARG A 294 1.72 -30.13 0.86
C ARG A 294 0.61 -31.13 1.22
N VAL A 295 -0.62 -30.66 1.26
CA VAL A 295 -1.81 -31.41 1.75
C VAL A 295 -2.60 -32.00 0.57
N GLY A 296 -2.26 -31.61 -0.66
CA GLY A 296 -2.80 -32.21 -1.88
C GLY A 296 -4.27 -31.88 -2.13
N ALA A 297 -5.01 -32.87 -2.66
CA ALA A 297 -6.35 -32.73 -3.22
C ALA A 297 -7.36 -32.02 -2.30
N GLU A 298 -7.31 -32.21 -0.98
CA GLU A 298 -8.28 -31.60 -0.07
C GLU A 298 -8.19 -30.06 -0.07
N ALA A 299 -6.98 -29.51 0.01
CA ALA A 299 -6.76 -28.06 0.01
C ALA A 299 -7.13 -27.47 -1.36
N THR A 300 -6.78 -28.17 -2.44
CA THR A 300 -7.15 -27.78 -3.81
C THR A 300 -8.67 -27.81 -3.99
N THR A 301 -9.37 -28.86 -3.57
CA THR A 301 -10.83 -28.96 -3.66
C THR A 301 -11.53 -27.86 -2.87
N LYS A 302 -11.12 -27.59 -1.63
CA LYS A 302 -11.67 -26.47 -0.86
C LYS A 302 -11.45 -25.11 -1.55
N LEU A 303 -10.31 -24.97 -2.23
CA LEU A 303 -9.98 -23.77 -2.98
C LEU A 303 -10.88 -23.62 -4.22
N GLU A 304 -11.04 -24.70 -4.99
CA GLU A 304 -11.95 -24.80 -6.13
C GLU A 304 -13.40 -24.53 -5.73
N GLU A 305 -13.88 -25.15 -4.65
CA GLU A 305 -15.25 -24.99 -4.14
C GLU A 305 -15.55 -23.54 -3.76
N GLN A 306 -14.65 -22.88 -3.03
CA GLN A 306 -14.82 -21.48 -2.66
C GLN A 306 -14.75 -20.55 -3.88
N TRP A 307 -13.84 -20.80 -4.81
CA TRP A 307 -13.73 -20.01 -6.05
C TRP A 307 -15.02 -20.11 -6.90
N GLU A 308 -15.53 -21.32 -7.10
CA GLU A 308 -16.79 -21.55 -7.81
C GLU A 308 -18.01 -21.05 -7.02
N HIS A 309 -17.97 -21.10 -5.69
CA HIS A 309 -19.00 -20.48 -4.86
C HIS A 309 -19.06 -18.97 -5.12
N THR A 310 -17.91 -18.27 -5.11
CA THR A 310 -17.86 -16.84 -5.43
C THR A 310 -18.36 -16.55 -6.85
N LYS A 311 -17.99 -17.36 -7.85
CA LYS A 311 -18.50 -17.21 -9.22
C LYS A 311 -20.01 -17.36 -9.32
N LYS A 312 -20.60 -18.35 -8.65
CA LYS A 312 -22.07 -18.53 -8.62
C LYS A 312 -22.80 -17.30 -8.08
N ARG A 313 -22.22 -16.57 -7.13
CA ARG A 313 -22.80 -15.33 -6.58
C ARG A 313 -22.75 -14.18 -7.59
N ILE A 314 -21.71 -14.13 -8.43
CA ILE A 314 -21.59 -13.19 -9.54
C ILE A 314 -22.64 -13.53 -10.61
N ASP A 315 -22.74 -14.79 -11.00
CA ASP A 315 -23.73 -15.28 -11.97
C ASP A 315 -25.17 -15.02 -11.51
N ALA A 316 -25.40 -15.06 -10.19
CA ALA A 316 -26.68 -14.72 -9.56
C ALA A 316 -26.90 -13.21 -9.38
N GLU A 317 -25.98 -12.37 -9.86
CA GLU A 317 -25.98 -10.90 -9.73
C GLU A 317 -26.16 -10.41 -8.29
N GLU A 318 -25.59 -11.13 -7.32
CA GLU A 318 -25.72 -10.79 -5.90
C GLU A 318 -25.16 -9.38 -5.61
N PRO A 319 -25.85 -8.55 -4.80
CA PRO A 319 -25.43 -7.18 -4.52
C PRO A 319 -24.00 -7.04 -3.93
N GLY A 320 -23.06 -6.70 -4.81
CA GLY A 320 -21.65 -6.41 -4.49
C GLY A 320 -20.64 -7.39 -5.08
N TYR A 321 -21.11 -8.46 -5.72
CA TYR A 321 -20.31 -9.37 -6.54
C TYR A 321 -20.32 -8.88 -7.99
N ARG A 322 -19.44 -7.91 -8.30
CA ARG A 322 -19.41 -7.25 -9.62
C ARG A 322 -18.19 -7.59 -10.46
N ASN A 323 -17.17 -8.20 -9.86
CA ASN A 323 -15.92 -8.50 -10.51
C ASN A 323 -15.66 -10.00 -10.42
N GLU A 324 -15.23 -10.60 -11.54
CA GLU A 324 -14.74 -11.96 -11.57
C GLU A 324 -13.53 -12.14 -10.63
N PRO A 325 -13.40 -13.29 -9.94
CA PRO A 325 -12.22 -13.58 -9.14
C PRO A 325 -10.94 -13.41 -9.95
N GLY A 326 -9.89 -12.88 -9.31
CA GLY A 326 -8.59 -12.66 -9.97
C GLY A 326 -8.48 -11.41 -10.84
N THR A 327 -9.58 -10.72 -11.13
CA THR A 327 -9.57 -9.55 -12.05
C THR A 327 -9.28 -8.20 -11.38
N CYS A 328 -9.41 -8.12 -10.05
CA CYS A 328 -9.08 -6.92 -9.27
C CYS A 328 -7.56 -6.71 -9.16
N ALA A 329 -7.13 -5.47 -8.95
CA ALA A 329 -5.71 -5.14 -8.90
C ALA A 329 -4.98 -5.94 -7.81
N GLY A 330 -5.51 -5.99 -6.58
CA GLY A 330 -4.94 -6.79 -5.49
C GLY A 330 -4.84 -8.28 -5.81
N ALA A 331 -5.86 -8.85 -6.47
CA ALA A 331 -5.87 -10.26 -6.85
C ALA A 331 -4.81 -10.58 -7.92
N LYS A 332 -4.61 -9.68 -8.89
CA LYS A 332 -3.51 -9.79 -9.87
C LYS A 332 -2.15 -9.73 -9.17
N LEU A 333 -1.95 -8.75 -8.29
CA LEU A 333 -0.68 -8.56 -7.59
C LEU A 333 -0.31 -9.77 -6.74
N ILE A 334 -1.27 -10.30 -5.97
CA ILE A 334 -1.02 -11.43 -5.07
C ILE A 334 -0.99 -12.76 -5.82
N GLY A 335 -1.95 -13.02 -6.70
CA GLY A 335 -2.06 -14.31 -7.38
C GLY A 335 -1.10 -14.48 -8.57
N LYS A 336 -0.94 -13.45 -9.40
CA LYS A 336 -0.27 -13.57 -10.71
C LYS A 336 1.19 -13.16 -10.72
N SER A 337 1.62 -12.29 -9.81
CA SER A 337 2.99 -11.75 -9.83
C SER A 337 4.06 -12.84 -9.66
N GLY A 338 3.75 -13.95 -8.99
CA GLY A 338 4.74 -14.95 -8.58
C GLY A 338 5.61 -14.51 -7.39
N HIS A 339 5.24 -13.41 -6.72
CA HIS A 339 5.96 -12.87 -5.57
C HIS A 339 5.09 -12.80 -4.33
N VAL A 340 5.73 -12.84 -3.15
CA VAL A 340 5.04 -12.75 -1.87
C VAL A 340 4.93 -11.29 -1.43
N ALA A 341 3.70 -10.79 -1.32
CA ALA A 341 3.42 -9.43 -0.88
C ALA A 341 3.92 -9.18 0.56
N ASP A 342 4.76 -8.16 0.73
CA ASP A 342 5.16 -7.60 2.04
C ASP A 342 4.28 -6.39 2.41
N SER A 343 4.03 -5.52 1.42
CA SER A 343 3.03 -4.45 1.52
C SER A 343 2.24 -4.31 0.23
N MET A 344 1.00 -3.82 0.34
CA MET A 344 0.13 -3.57 -0.80
C MET A 344 -0.81 -2.42 -0.49
N THR A 345 -1.21 -1.70 -1.53
CA THR A 345 -2.15 -0.59 -1.49
C THR A 345 -3.03 -0.68 -2.73
N GLU A 346 -4.34 -0.51 -2.55
CA GLU A 346 -5.30 -0.32 -3.64
C GLU A 346 -5.99 1.04 -3.48
N ILE A 347 -5.95 1.87 -4.54
CA ILE A 347 -6.57 3.19 -4.58
C ILE A 347 -7.54 3.26 -5.75
N TYR A 348 -8.74 3.78 -5.51
CA TYR A 348 -9.68 4.09 -6.60
C TYR A 348 -9.25 5.38 -7.30
N PHE A 349 -9.05 5.31 -8.61
CA PHE A 349 -8.69 6.45 -9.44
C PHE A 349 -9.77 6.72 -10.49
N ALA A 350 -10.30 7.95 -10.49
CA ALA A 350 -11.21 8.47 -11.51
C ALA A 350 -10.66 9.78 -12.08
N PRO A 351 -10.59 9.95 -13.42
CA PRO A 351 -10.07 11.16 -14.07
C PRO A 351 -10.85 12.43 -13.73
N SER A 352 -12.18 12.35 -13.58
CA SER A 352 -13.07 13.51 -13.38
C SER A 352 -13.04 14.11 -11.96
N GLY A 353 -12.21 13.60 -11.05
CA GLY A 353 -11.95 14.15 -9.71
C GLY A 353 -13.14 14.24 -8.74
N THR A 354 -14.36 13.97 -9.19
CA THR A 354 -15.62 14.25 -8.48
C THR A 354 -16.45 13.02 -8.17
N GLU A 355 -16.06 11.86 -8.70
CA GLU A 355 -16.77 10.62 -8.42
C GLU A 355 -16.35 10.08 -7.05
N SER A 356 -17.33 10.04 -6.14
CA SER A 356 -17.26 9.21 -4.95
C SER A 356 -17.97 7.90 -5.23
N PHE A 357 -17.34 6.78 -4.90
CA PHE A 357 -17.93 5.46 -5.08
C PHE A 357 -18.29 4.85 -3.72
N ASN A 358 -19.38 4.08 -3.71
CA ASN A 358 -19.82 3.35 -2.54
C ASN A 358 -19.53 1.85 -2.71
N PHE A 359 -18.97 1.22 -1.70
CA PHE A 359 -18.70 -0.22 -1.68
C PHE A 359 -18.93 -0.79 -0.28
N LYS A 360 -19.23 -2.07 -0.22
CA LYS A 360 -19.36 -2.79 1.05
C LYS A 360 -18.02 -3.36 1.42
N VAL A 361 -17.55 -3.07 2.63
CA VAL A 361 -16.36 -3.69 3.19
C VAL A 361 -16.72 -4.53 4.39
N PHE A 362 -15.87 -5.50 4.68
CA PHE A 362 -15.91 -6.17 5.96
C PHE A 362 -15.09 -5.37 6.97
N TYR A 363 -15.71 -4.98 8.09
CA TYR A 363 -15.03 -4.34 9.20
C TYR A 363 -14.94 -5.32 10.36
N ARG A 364 -13.73 -5.46 10.90
CA ARG A 364 -13.44 -6.20 12.13
C ARG A 364 -12.64 -5.30 13.06
N GLY A 365 -13.25 -4.83 14.14
CA GLY A 365 -12.57 -3.94 15.09
C GLY A 365 -13.46 -3.43 16.21
N PRO A 366 -12.96 -2.49 17.03
CA PRO A 366 -13.73 -1.88 18.12
C PRO A 366 -15.05 -1.28 17.63
N VAL A 367 -16.14 -1.49 18.37
CA VAL A 367 -17.49 -1.03 18.00
C VAL A 367 -17.56 0.48 17.75
N ASP A 368 -16.86 1.29 18.54
CA ASP A 368 -16.86 2.75 18.42
C ASP A 368 -16.11 3.26 17.18
N CYS A 369 -15.23 2.44 16.62
CA CYS A 369 -14.50 2.72 15.39
C CYS A 369 -15.22 2.17 14.15
N SER A 370 -16.42 1.58 14.32
CA SER A 370 -17.23 1.02 13.24
C SER A 370 -17.52 2.07 12.15
N PRO A 371 -17.46 1.67 10.86
CA PRO A 371 -17.89 2.51 9.75
C PRO A 371 -19.38 2.87 9.83
N SER A 372 -20.22 1.95 10.30
CA SER A 372 -21.65 2.17 10.50
C SER A 372 -21.95 3.24 11.55
N ASN A 373 -21.02 3.47 12.48
CA ASN A 373 -21.13 4.49 13.54
C ASN A 373 -20.49 5.84 13.16
N SER A 374 -19.97 5.99 11.93
CA SER A 374 -19.26 7.20 11.52
C SER A 374 -20.12 8.17 10.71
N GLU A 375 -20.06 9.46 11.06
CA GLU A 375 -20.63 10.53 10.23
C GLU A 375 -19.60 10.96 9.16
N GLY A 376 -19.89 10.72 7.88
CA GLY A 376 -19.08 11.19 6.76
C GLY A 376 -18.08 10.15 6.20
N VAL A 377 -16.89 10.61 5.76
CA VAL A 377 -15.85 9.73 5.18
C VAL A 377 -15.13 9.02 6.32
N TRP A 378 -15.44 7.75 6.53
CA TRP A 378 -14.80 6.92 7.56
C TRP A 378 -13.31 6.74 7.32
N LYS A 379 -12.47 6.88 8.35
CA LYS A 379 -11.04 6.51 8.30
C LYS A 379 -10.81 5.29 9.18
N PRO A 380 -10.03 4.29 8.72
CA PRO A 380 -9.74 3.16 9.58
C PRO A 380 -9.03 3.62 10.86
N PRO A 381 -9.36 3.01 12.00
CA PRO A 381 -8.64 3.27 13.23
C PRO A 381 -7.17 2.87 13.05
N SER A 382 -6.27 3.63 13.68
CA SER A 382 -4.86 3.28 13.64
C SER A 382 -4.67 1.90 14.28
N ARG A 383 -3.68 1.14 13.80
CA ARG A 383 -3.39 -0.17 14.39
C ARG A 383 -2.98 -0.05 15.88
N ALA A 384 -2.45 1.10 16.29
CA ALA A 384 -2.21 1.41 17.70
C ALA A 384 -3.53 1.50 18.50
N LEU A 385 -4.53 2.22 17.97
CA LEU A 385 -5.85 2.34 18.59
C LEU A 385 -6.56 0.98 18.70
N ILE A 386 -6.50 0.16 17.63
CA ILE A 386 -7.03 -1.21 17.66
C ILE A 386 -6.34 -2.02 18.77
N ASN A 387 -5.01 -1.89 18.91
CA ASN A 387 -4.24 -2.62 19.91
C ASN A 387 -4.52 -2.16 21.35
N GLU A 388 -4.69 -0.85 21.57
CA GLU A 388 -5.04 -0.27 22.87
C GLU A 388 -6.42 -0.76 23.34
N ARG A 389 -7.35 -0.96 22.40
CA ARG A 389 -8.74 -1.35 22.66
C ARG A 389 -9.02 -2.84 22.48
N LYS A 390 -7.97 -3.68 22.45
CA LYS A 390 -8.06 -5.14 22.25
C LYS A 390 -8.96 -5.91 23.23
N ARG A 391 -9.36 -5.32 24.34
CA ARG A 391 -10.23 -5.94 25.36
C ARG A 391 -11.68 -5.46 25.30
N GLU A 392 -12.00 -4.52 24.41
CA GLU A 392 -13.37 -4.02 24.19
C GLU A 392 -14.15 -5.01 23.31
N GLU A 393 -15.48 -4.86 23.24
CA GLU A 393 -16.30 -5.65 22.32
C GLU A 393 -15.88 -5.37 20.87
N HIS A 394 -15.65 -6.43 20.11
CA HIS A 394 -15.34 -6.38 18.69
C HIS A 394 -16.62 -6.54 17.88
N LEU A 395 -16.77 -5.73 16.83
CA LEU A 395 -17.83 -5.85 15.84
C LEU A 395 -17.26 -6.49 14.57
N GLU A 396 -17.98 -7.47 14.03
CA GLU A 396 -17.79 -7.99 12.68
C GLU A 396 -19.02 -7.61 11.85
N GLU A 397 -18.86 -6.72 10.87
CA GLU A 397 -19.98 -6.27 10.05
C GLU A 397 -19.59 -5.98 8.60
N ARG A 398 -20.56 -6.05 7.70
CA ARG A 398 -20.42 -5.56 6.32
C ARG A 398 -21.02 -4.16 6.20
N ALA A 399 -20.19 -3.14 6.26
CA ALA A 399 -20.62 -1.74 6.21
C ALA A 399 -20.47 -1.14 4.81
N LYS A 400 -21.41 -0.28 4.40
CA LYS A 400 -21.26 0.53 3.17
C LYS A 400 -20.34 1.71 3.45
N MET A 401 -19.27 1.84 2.67
CA MET A 401 -18.32 2.95 2.74
C MET A 401 -18.36 3.80 1.49
N ARG A 402 -18.26 5.12 1.69
CA ARG A 402 -18.07 6.11 0.62
C ARG A 402 -16.60 6.51 0.55
N ARG A 403 -15.96 6.38 -0.62
CA ARG A 403 -14.57 6.82 -0.88
C ARG A 403 -14.51 7.82 -2.01
N LYS A 404 -13.56 8.74 -1.93
CA LYS A 404 -13.23 9.66 -3.03
C LYS A 404 -12.13 9.08 -3.92
N SER A 405 -12.09 9.53 -5.17
CA SER A 405 -10.94 9.30 -6.07
C SER A 405 -9.63 9.76 -5.41
N GLY A 406 -8.62 8.88 -5.40
CA GLY A 406 -7.31 9.12 -4.78
C GLY A 406 -7.18 8.64 -3.33
N GLU A 407 -8.19 8.00 -2.75
CA GLU A 407 -8.14 7.42 -1.39
C GLU A 407 -7.98 5.90 -1.41
N THR A 408 -7.21 5.35 -0.46
CA THR A 408 -7.09 3.90 -0.25
C THR A 408 -8.47 3.25 -0.02
N VAL A 409 -8.64 2.09 -0.63
CA VAL A 409 -9.87 1.31 -0.64
C VAL A 409 -9.54 -0.11 -0.16
N LEU A 410 -10.47 -0.70 0.59
CA LEU A 410 -10.41 -2.11 1.00
C LEU A 410 -10.87 -3.03 -0.13
N SER A 411 -10.59 -4.32 0.04
CA SER A 411 -10.98 -5.39 -0.88
C SER A 411 -12.46 -5.32 -1.27
N CYS A 412 -12.79 -5.54 -2.55
CA CYS A 412 -14.18 -5.78 -2.97
C CYS A 412 -14.69 -7.15 -2.45
N GLN A 413 -16.00 -7.42 -2.49
CA GLN A 413 -16.54 -8.68 -1.94
C GLN A 413 -15.94 -9.94 -2.57
N THR A 414 -15.74 -9.95 -3.89
CA THR A 414 -15.03 -11.05 -4.57
C THR A 414 -13.63 -11.28 -3.99
N CYS A 415 -12.87 -10.22 -3.73
CA CYS A 415 -11.54 -10.32 -3.12
C CYS A 415 -11.59 -10.73 -1.65
N GLN A 416 -12.60 -10.29 -0.89
CA GLN A 416 -12.78 -10.74 0.50
C GLN A 416 -13.01 -12.26 0.57
N ASP A 417 -13.73 -12.81 -0.41
CA ASP A 417 -14.02 -14.25 -0.48
C ASP A 417 -12.86 -15.11 -0.99
N THR A 418 -11.86 -14.51 -1.67
CA THR A 418 -10.84 -15.29 -2.41
C THR A 418 -9.39 -14.94 -2.07
N LEU A 419 -9.07 -13.68 -1.77
CA LEU A 419 -7.67 -13.20 -1.72
C LEU A 419 -6.84 -13.87 -0.64
N PHE A 420 -7.45 -14.18 0.51
CA PHE A 420 -6.78 -14.88 1.62
C PHE A 420 -6.30 -16.28 1.23
N MET A 421 -6.92 -16.88 0.22
CA MET A 421 -6.60 -18.25 -0.22
C MET A 421 -5.23 -18.32 -0.88
N ALA A 422 -4.73 -17.22 -1.46
CA ALA A 422 -3.35 -17.11 -1.95
C ALA A 422 -2.33 -16.79 -0.85
N ARG A 423 -2.78 -16.60 0.40
CA ARG A 423 -1.97 -16.06 1.51
C ARG A 423 -1.75 -17.03 2.67
N CYS A 424 -2.25 -18.26 2.54
CA CYS A 424 -2.04 -19.32 3.53
C CYS A 424 -0.55 -19.63 3.70
N ASP A 425 -0.14 -19.90 4.95
CA ASP A 425 1.23 -20.26 5.33
C ASP A 425 2.28 -19.38 4.67
N ILE A 426 2.10 -18.07 4.79
CA ILE A 426 2.97 -17.06 4.18
C ILE A 426 4.45 -17.26 4.55
N GLU A 427 4.76 -17.84 5.70
CA GLU A 427 6.10 -18.21 6.15
C GLU A 427 6.80 -19.23 5.23
N ASP A 428 6.04 -20.05 4.51
CA ASP A 428 6.53 -21.07 3.58
C ASP A 428 6.61 -20.54 2.14
N GLN A 429 5.90 -19.45 1.82
CA GLN A 429 5.93 -18.85 0.50
C GLN A 429 7.25 -18.15 0.20
N ARG A 430 7.70 -18.21 -1.06
CA ARG A 430 8.93 -17.57 -1.55
C ARG A 430 8.64 -16.79 -2.83
N CYS A 431 9.32 -15.66 -2.98
CA CYS A 431 9.38 -14.97 -4.26
C CYS A 431 10.10 -15.85 -5.28
N LYS A 432 9.57 -15.95 -6.51
CA LYS A 432 10.20 -16.65 -7.62
C LYS A 432 11.50 -15.99 -8.07
#